data_AF-A0A7J2SUP1-F1
#
_entry.id   AF-A0A7J2SUP1-F1
#
_cell.length_a   1.000
_cell.length_b   1.000
_cell.length_c   1.000
_cell.angle_alpha   90.00
_cell.angle_beta   90.00
_cell.angle_gamma   90.00
#
_symmetry.space_group_name_H-M   'P 1'
#
loop_
_entity.id
_entity.type
_entity.pdbx_description
1 polymer ?
#
loop_
_entity_poly.entity_id
_entity_poly.type
_entity_poly.pdbx_seq_one_letter_code
_entity_poly.pdbx_strand_id
1 'polypeptide(L)'
;MYTVYSDSPIIGGPSAGGAMTVATVAALLGMSIKEGVIMTGMINPDGTIGAVGGIKEKIDAAASINATIFLVPYGQIITQEYVTKEYKIGPFTYQETSIVNVNVSEYAKEKYNMSVFQVLTIYDAISYFLDINISKTNLNDYLKYLDTFVRIDSLKEEAYASIISAENSLNTTVSGLNSFIRFAYSEEINKAKQLIQEAKEAYTEGMYYSAISLIFQANTTLSFLNNLNSAGADLDNYIENMVRYLEQNITAMKALLNVSNITDGMIAAQMRILDAEESLKRAQTYYREGDLINTLKELSYAQERFKSAYFWLKYSGARFDVSTIKKEFSDEFSFATLLYLYISSMYGSQTSNEIYRYIQLAENAYSENLLGAAYMYAAQARAMAEAFLDTLGMSSEYLRDKVAYLKGIAITQISELNRKNITPILSTSYLEYSHYFLQKGDYPLAIGFIKLSHTWSETYLTFGRSLNMSINITIPSASPTSQNESYNNTTAPSEEEYAIDSRIILVTVLMFIVFVATFYYITRR
;
A
#
# COMPACT_ATOMS: atom_id res chain seq x y z
N MET A 1 1.17 -11.89 -33.01
CA MET A 1 1.40 -12.23 -31.58
C MET A 1 0.49 -13.40 -31.27
N TYR A 2 0.91 -14.32 -30.42
CA TYR A 2 0.44 -15.71 -30.25
C TYR A 2 -1.06 -15.91 -29.92
N THR A 3 -1.52 -17.16 -29.98
CA THR A 3 -2.83 -17.61 -29.48
C THR A 3 -2.62 -18.49 -28.24
N VAL A 4 -3.39 -18.22 -27.18
CA VAL A 4 -3.41 -19.05 -25.96
C VAL A 4 -4.52 -20.09 -26.10
N TYR A 5 -4.19 -21.36 -25.92
CA TYR A 5 -5.14 -22.47 -25.88
C TYR A 5 -5.22 -23.01 -24.46
N SER A 6 -6.43 -23.29 -23.98
CA SER A 6 -6.65 -23.97 -22.70
C SER A 6 -7.86 -24.89 -22.83
N ASP A 7 -7.74 -26.07 -22.24
CA ASP A 7 -8.87 -27.00 -22.06
C ASP A 7 -9.79 -26.54 -20.90
N SER A 8 -9.34 -25.56 -20.11
CA SER A 8 -10.15 -24.94 -19.07
C SER A 8 -11.06 -23.87 -19.67
N PRO A 9 -12.36 -23.85 -19.33
CA PRO A 9 -13.27 -22.77 -19.72
C PRO A 9 -12.91 -21.42 -19.08
N ILE A 10 -12.10 -21.43 -18.02
CA ILE A 10 -11.66 -20.24 -17.30
C ILE A 10 -10.14 -20.30 -17.11
N ILE A 11 -9.44 -19.33 -17.69
CA ILE A 11 -8.04 -19.02 -17.36
C ILE A 11 -8.09 -17.82 -16.41
N GLY A 12 -7.64 -17.99 -15.17
CA GLY A 12 -7.74 -16.98 -14.13
C GLY A 12 -6.40 -16.71 -13.43
N GLY A 13 -6.23 -15.47 -12.96
CA GLY A 13 -5.12 -15.06 -12.11
C GLY A 13 -3.92 -14.46 -12.86
N PRO A 14 -3.16 -13.55 -12.21
CA PRO A 14 -2.07 -12.80 -12.86
C PRO A 14 -0.78 -13.63 -13.06
N SER A 15 -0.72 -14.87 -12.56
CA SER A 15 0.54 -15.64 -12.40
C SER A 15 1.22 -16.10 -13.69
N ALA A 16 0.57 -15.94 -14.85
CA ALA A 16 1.15 -16.19 -16.17
C ALA A 16 1.73 -14.92 -16.82
N GLY A 17 1.53 -13.75 -16.21
CA GLY A 17 1.88 -12.46 -16.80
C GLY A 17 3.36 -12.35 -17.18
N GLY A 18 4.27 -12.77 -16.30
CA GLY A 18 5.72 -12.79 -16.61
C GLY A 18 6.05 -13.66 -17.82
N ALA A 19 5.47 -14.87 -17.92
CA ALA A 19 5.69 -15.77 -19.04
C ALA A 19 5.15 -15.20 -20.36
N MET A 20 3.96 -14.60 -20.32
CA MET A 20 3.35 -13.94 -21.49
C MET A 20 4.17 -12.74 -21.95
N THR A 21 4.75 -11.96 -21.02
CA THR A 21 5.64 -10.85 -21.36
C THR A 21 6.90 -11.35 -22.05
N VAL A 22 7.56 -12.39 -21.52
CA VAL A 22 8.72 -13.02 -22.19
C VAL A 22 8.36 -13.49 -23.59
N ALA A 23 7.22 -14.17 -23.76
CA ALA A 23 6.77 -14.64 -25.07
C ALA A 23 6.49 -13.50 -26.05
N THR A 24 5.92 -12.40 -25.55
CA THR A 24 5.67 -11.19 -26.34
C THR A 24 6.97 -10.54 -26.79
N VAL A 25 7.95 -10.40 -25.90
CA VAL A 25 9.29 -9.88 -26.22
C VAL A 25 9.97 -10.77 -27.26
N ALA A 26 9.94 -12.09 -27.08
CA ALA A 26 10.49 -13.05 -28.03
C ALA A 26 9.88 -12.88 -29.43
N ALA A 27 8.55 -12.79 -29.52
CA ALA A 27 7.83 -12.61 -30.77
C ALA A 27 8.14 -11.27 -31.45
N LEU A 28 8.25 -10.18 -30.69
CA LEU A 28 8.60 -8.86 -31.22
C LEU A 28 10.04 -8.81 -31.76
N LEU A 29 10.95 -9.53 -31.11
CA LEU A 29 12.35 -9.61 -31.52
C LEU A 29 12.62 -10.70 -32.57
N GLY A 30 11.62 -11.49 -32.96
CA GLY A 30 11.79 -12.62 -33.87
C GLY A 30 12.69 -13.73 -33.31
N MET A 31 12.73 -13.87 -31.98
CA MET A 31 13.57 -14.82 -31.27
C MET A 31 12.81 -16.08 -30.87
N SER A 32 13.53 -17.20 -30.83
CA SER A 32 13.02 -18.46 -30.27
C SER A 32 13.26 -18.51 -28.76
N ILE A 33 12.32 -19.11 -28.04
CA ILE A 33 12.39 -19.33 -26.60
C ILE A 33 13.13 -20.65 -26.33
N LYS A 34 14.02 -20.67 -25.33
CA LYS A 34 14.71 -21.89 -24.90
C LYS A 34 13.71 -22.92 -24.34
N GLU A 35 13.73 -24.13 -24.87
CA GLU A 35 12.90 -25.24 -24.40
C GLU A 35 13.32 -25.70 -22.99
N GLY A 36 12.38 -26.26 -22.24
CA GLY A 36 12.62 -26.79 -20.90
C GLY A 36 12.74 -25.75 -19.78
N VAL A 37 12.63 -24.45 -20.10
CA VAL A 37 12.51 -23.36 -19.11
C VAL A 37 11.04 -23.03 -18.94
N ILE A 38 10.57 -22.99 -17.69
CA ILE A 38 9.20 -22.60 -17.32
C ILE A 38 9.28 -21.52 -16.23
N MET A 39 8.28 -20.65 -16.14
CA MET A 39 8.20 -19.67 -15.05
C MET A 39 6.77 -19.49 -14.55
N THR A 40 6.66 -19.02 -13.32
CA THR A 40 5.45 -18.40 -12.79
C THR A 40 5.79 -17.05 -12.18
N GLY A 41 4.86 -16.12 -12.25
CA GLY A 41 5.04 -14.79 -11.70
C GLY A 41 4.10 -13.79 -12.34
N MET A 42 3.52 -12.93 -11.53
CA MET A 42 2.83 -11.73 -12.01
C MET A 42 3.86 -10.77 -12.59
N ILE A 43 3.52 -10.03 -13.65
CA ILE A 43 4.32 -8.90 -14.11
C ILE A 43 3.64 -7.62 -13.62
N ASN A 44 4.38 -6.82 -12.86
CA ASN A 44 3.94 -5.49 -12.44
C ASN A 44 4.35 -4.45 -13.49
N PRO A 45 3.64 -3.30 -13.59
CA PRO A 45 4.03 -2.20 -14.50
C PRO A 45 5.47 -1.70 -14.30
N ASP A 46 5.98 -1.79 -13.06
CA ASP A 46 7.37 -1.47 -12.69
C ASP A 46 8.42 -2.46 -13.22
N GLY A 47 7.99 -3.53 -13.92
CA GLY A 47 8.84 -4.58 -14.46
C GLY A 47 9.23 -5.66 -13.46
N THR A 48 8.80 -5.56 -12.19
CA THR A 48 9.04 -6.60 -11.18
C THR A 48 8.17 -7.83 -11.41
N ILE A 49 8.71 -8.98 -10.99
CA ILE A 49 7.98 -10.23 -10.94
C ILE A 49 7.32 -10.34 -9.56
N GLY A 50 5.99 -10.19 -9.54
CA GLY A 50 5.15 -10.24 -8.34
C GLY A 50 4.86 -11.67 -7.87
N ALA A 51 4.53 -11.77 -6.59
CA ALA A 51 4.30 -13.04 -5.91
C ALA A 51 3.07 -13.80 -6.44
N VAL A 52 3.11 -15.13 -6.32
CA VAL A 52 2.03 -16.03 -6.75
C VAL A 52 1.79 -17.17 -5.75
N GLY A 53 0.59 -17.74 -5.78
CA GLY A 53 0.24 -18.94 -5.01
C GLY A 53 0.54 -20.24 -5.77
N GLY A 54 0.54 -21.35 -5.03
CA GLY A 54 0.59 -22.72 -5.56
C GLY A 54 1.88 -23.09 -6.28
N ILE A 55 3.04 -22.66 -5.76
CA ILE A 55 4.33 -22.85 -6.45
C ILE A 55 4.68 -24.33 -6.58
N LYS A 56 4.44 -25.14 -5.53
CA LYS A 56 4.75 -26.56 -5.57
C LYS A 56 3.90 -27.32 -6.59
N GLU A 57 2.60 -27.05 -6.63
CA GLU A 57 1.69 -27.64 -7.61
C GLU A 57 2.10 -27.26 -9.04
N LYS A 58 2.59 -26.03 -9.23
CA LYS A 58 3.12 -25.57 -10.53
C LYS A 58 4.45 -26.23 -10.89
N ILE A 59 5.29 -26.56 -9.92
CA ILE A 59 6.51 -27.37 -10.14
C ILE A 59 6.12 -28.79 -10.57
N ASP A 60 5.15 -29.41 -9.89
CA ASP A 60 4.64 -30.73 -10.28
C ASP A 60 4.08 -30.71 -11.72
N ALA A 61 3.33 -29.66 -12.08
CA ALA A 61 2.83 -29.47 -13.44
C ALA A 61 3.96 -29.26 -14.46
N ALA A 62 4.98 -28.46 -14.15
CA ALA A 62 6.12 -28.24 -15.02
C ALA A 62 6.95 -29.53 -15.23
N ALA A 63 7.06 -30.36 -14.20
CA ALA A 63 7.72 -31.66 -14.32
C ALA A 63 6.99 -32.59 -15.31
N SER A 64 5.65 -32.52 -15.38
CA SER A 64 4.85 -33.34 -16.30
C SER A 64 5.14 -33.08 -17.78
N ILE A 65 5.72 -31.92 -18.11
CA ILE A 65 6.16 -31.54 -19.46
C ILE A 65 7.68 -31.57 -19.63
N ASN A 66 8.40 -32.28 -18.75
CA ASN A 66 9.86 -32.44 -18.75
C ASN A 66 10.65 -31.11 -18.67
N ALA A 67 10.12 -30.11 -17.96
CA ALA A 67 10.87 -28.88 -17.68
C ALA A 67 12.10 -29.18 -16.81
N THR A 68 13.24 -28.56 -17.15
CA THR A 68 14.51 -28.72 -16.43
C THR A 68 14.83 -27.51 -15.55
N ILE A 69 14.28 -26.34 -15.90
CA ILE A 69 14.45 -25.08 -15.19
C ILE A 69 13.08 -24.48 -14.87
N PHE A 70 12.88 -24.07 -13.62
CA PHE A 70 11.66 -23.39 -13.18
C PHE A 70 11.99 -22.07 -12.49
N LEU A 71 11.46 -20.96 -12.99
CA LEU A 71 11.67 -19.63 -12.42
C LEU A 71 10.50 -19.27 -11.51
N VAL A 72 10.83 -18.82 -10.29
CA VAL A 72 9.87 -18.35 -9.27
C VAL A 72 10.11 -16.88 -8.93
N PRO A 73 9.10 -16.15 -8.44
CA PRO A 73 9.29 -14.79 -7.94
C PRO A 73 10.32 -14.74 -6.81
N TYR A 74 11.08 -13.63 -6.76
CA TYR A 74 12.05 -13.38 -5.70
C TYR A 74 11.39 -13.38 -4.31
N GLY A 75 11.99 -14.11 -3.37
CA GLY A 75 11.48 -14.30 -2.01
C GLY A 75 10.51 -15.46 -1.81
N GLN A 76 10.22 -16.26 -2.86
CA GLN A 76 9.26 -17.37 -2.77
C GLN A 76 9.88 -18.77 -2.92
N ILE A 77 11.14 -18.96 -2.52
CA ILE A 77 11.74 -20.32 -2.42
C ILE A 77 11.11 -21.12 -1.27
N ILE A 78 10.75 -20.47 -0.18
CA ILE A 78 10.07 -21.11 0.94
C ILE A 78 8.59 -20.86 0.81
N THR A 79 7.78 -21.92 0.82
CA THR A 79 6.33 -21.84 0.85
C THR A 79 5.77 -22.52 2.09
N GLN A 80 4.62 -22.06 2.57
CA GLN A 80 3.94 -22.66 3.73
C GLN A 80 2.85 -23.61 3.23
N GLU A 81 2.91 -24.86 3.70
CA GLU A 81 1.88 -25.87 3.43
C GLU A 81 1.11 -26.22 4.68
N TYR A 82 -0.20 -26.37 4.54
CA TYR A 82 -1.08 -26.91 5.56
C TYR A 82 -1.13 -28.43 5.44
N VAL A 83 -0.47 -29.12 6.37
CA VAL A 83 -0.50 -30.58 6.44
C VAL A 83 -1.56 -30.99 7.45
N THR A 84 -2.67 -31.53 6.97
CA THR A 84 -3.72 -32.10 7.82
C THR A 84 -3.40 -33.56 8.13
N LYS A 85 -3.17 -33.86 9.40
CA LYS A 85 -3.08 -35.23 9.92
C LYS A 85 -4.43 -35.63 10.49
N GLU A 86 -4.98 -36.72 9.96
CA GLU A 86 -6.18 -37.34 10.53
C GLU A 86 -5.78 -38.39 11.56
N TYR A 87 -6.37 -38.33 12.76
CA TYR A 87 -6.29 -39.43 13.72
C TYR A 87 -7.67 -39.76 14.29
N LYS A 88 -7.93 -41.07 14.43
CA LYS A 88 -9.17 -41.57 15.03
C LYS A 88 -8.95 -41.85 16.51
N ILE A 89 -9.79 -41.27 17.35
CA ILE A 89 -9.90 -41.62 18.77
C ILE A 89 -11.34 -42.07 19.01
N GLY A 90 -11.54 -43.39 19.11
CA GLY A 90 -12.88 -43.98 19.23
C GLY A 90 -13.75 -43.76 17.98
N PRO A 91 -15.03 -43.37 18.12
CA PRO A 91 -15.92 -43.13 16.97
C PRO A 91 -15.69 -41.77 16.29
N PHE A 92 -14.78 -40.93 16.81
CA PHE A 92 -14.53 -39.59 16.31
C PHE A 92 -13.23 -39.53 15.49
N THR A 93 -13.30 -38.84 14.36
CA THR A 93 -12.14 -38.46 13.54
C THR A 93 -11.73 -37.04 13.92
N TYR A 94 -10.45 -36.86 14.26
CA TYR A 94 -9.85 -35.57 14.55
C TYR A 94 -8.92 -35.21 13.39
N GLN A 95 -8.95 -33.93 13.03
CA GLN A 95 -8.06 -33.34 12.03
C GLN A 95 -7.18 -32.32 12.72
N GLU A 96 -5.87 -32.54 12.70
CA GLU A 96 -4.89 -31.57 13.14
C GLU A 96 -4.15 -31.02 11.93
N THR A 97 -4.30 -29.73 11.69
CA THR A 97 -3.62 -29.05 10.58
C THR A 97 -2.38 -28.35 11.13
N SER A 98 -1.20 -28.78 10.69
CA SER A 98 0.08 -28.16 11.01
C SER A 98 0.64 -27.42 9.80
N ILE A 99 1.25 -26.25 10.02
CA ILE A 99 1.95 -25.50 8.97
C ILE A 99 3.38 -26.01 8.85
N VAL A 100 3.81 -26.38 7.64
CA VAL A 100 5.17 -26.83 7.35
C VAL A 100 5.78 -25.93 6.28
N ASN A 101 7.01 -25.47 6.52
CA ASN A 101 7.79 -24.73 5.53
C ASN A 101 8.42 -25.72 4.54
N VAL A 102 8.17 -25.52 3.25
CA VAL A 102 8.72 -26.34 2.17
C VAL A 102 9.65 -25.50 1.33
N ASN A 103 10.90 -25.95 1.19
CA ASN A 103 11.84 -25.39 0.22
C ASN A 103 11.52 -25.98 -1.15
N VAL A 104 10.91 -25.17 -2.02
CA VAL A 104 10.44 -25.62 -3.33
C VAL A 104 11.61 -25.94 -4.28
N SER A 105 12.79 -25.38 -4.04
CA SER A 105 14.00 -25.67 -4.82
C SER A 105 14.53 -27.06 -4.50
N GLU A 106 14.62 -27.41 -3.20
CA GLU A 106 14.99 -28.76 -2.75
C GLU A 106 13.97 -29.79 -3.24
N TYR A 107 12.68 -29.51 -3.07
CA TYR A 107 11.60 -30.37 -3.54
C TYR A 107 11.69 -30.68 -5.04
N ALA A 108 11.86 -29.65 -5.87
CA ALA A 108 11.98 -29.80 -7.33
C ALA A 108 13.23 -30.60 -7.72
N LYS A 109 14.34 -30.37 -7.01
CA LYS A 109 15.61 -31.02 -7.28
C LYS A 109 15.57 -32.51 -6.91
N GLU A 110 15.06 -32.84 -5.73
CA GLU A 110 14.99 -34.22 -5.24
C GLU A 110 13.99 -35.07 -6.02
N LYS A 111 12.82 -34.52 -6.32
CA LYS A 111 11.73 -35.29 -6.94
C LYS A 111 11.86 -35.38 -8.46
N TYR A 112 12.35 -34.33 -9.12
CA TYR A 112 12.33 -34.23 -10.58
C TYR A 112 13.69 -33.88 -11.22
N ASN A 113 14.75 -33.72 -10.42
CA ASN A 113 16.04 -33.20 -10.88
C ASN A 113 15.94 -31.84 -11.60
N MET A 114 14.93 -31.04 -11.26
CA MET A 114 14.66 -29.72 -11.83
C MET A 114 15.36 -28.63 -11.01
N SER A 115 15.94 -27.63 -11.69
CA SER A 115 16.59 -26.50 -11.04
C SER A 115 15.61 -25.33 -10.89
N VAL A 116 15.50 -24.77 -9.68
CA VAL A 116 14.65 -23.61 -9.41
C VAL A 116 15.50 -22.36 -9.24
N PHE A 117 15.14 -21.27 -9.92
CA PHE A 117 15.81 -19.97 -9.78
C PHE A 117 14.83 -18.86 -9.44
N GLN A 118 15.27 -17.92 -8.62
CA GLN A 118 14.51 -16.72 -8.30
C GLN A 118 14.73 -15.63 -9.35
N VAL A 119 13.67 -14.93 -9.71
CA VAL A 119 13.71 -13.76 -10.61
C VAL A 119 13.00 -12.59 -9.93
N LEU A 120 13.67 -11.43 -9.88
CA LEU A 120 13.10 -10.21 -9.30
C LEU A 120 12.38 -9.38 -10.37
N THR A 121 12.88 -9.42 -11.60
CA THR A 121 12.41 -8.58 -12.70
C THR A 121 12.17 -9.40 -13.96
N ILE A 122 11.41 -8.82 -14.89
CA ILE A 122 11.24 -9.42 -16.21
C ILE A 122 12.56 -9.57 -16.98
N TYR A 123 13.53 -8.68 -16.74
CA TYR A 123 14.86 -8.76 -17.35
C TYR A 123 15.63 -10.00 -16.86
N ASP A 124 15.49 -10.35 -15.59
CA ASP A 124 16.06 -11.58 -15.05
C ASP A 124 15.44 -12.79 -15.73
N ALA A 125 14.11 -12.83 -15.86
CA ALA A 125 13.40 -13.92 -16.55
C ALA A 125 13.82 -14.05 -18.02
N ILE A 126 13.85 -12.94 -18.75
CA ILE A 126 14.24 -12.90 -20.16
C ILE A 126 15.65 -13.50 -20.36
N SER A 127 16.59 -13.23 -19.46
CA SER A 127 17.96 -13.77 -19.54
C SER A 127 18.04 -15.31 -19.49
N TYR A 128 17.05 -15.98 -18.92
CA TYR A 128 16.94 -17.44 -18.92
C TYR A 128 16.28 -17.98 -20.19
N PHE A 129 15.33 -17.24 -20.77
CA PHE A 129 14.53 -17.70 -21.90
C PHE A 129 15.12 -17.35 -23.26
N LEU A 130 15.80 -16.21 -23.38
CA LEU A 130 16.30 -15.68 -24.64
C LEU A 130 17.82 -15.63 -24.64
N ASP A 131 18.43 -15.84 -25.81
CA ASP A 131 19.87 -15.72 -25.98
C ASP A 131 20.28 -14.27 -26.29
N ILE A 132 20.02 -13.38 -25.33
CA ILE A 132 20.36 -11.96 -25.42
C ILE A 132 21.19 -11.52 -24.23
N ASN A 133 22.15 -10.63 -24.52
CA ASN A 133 22.97 -10.00 -23.50
C ASN A 133 22.18 -8.86 -22.85
N ILE A 134 21.36 -9.21 -21.86
CA ILE A 134 20.69 -8.27 -20.96
C ILE A 134 21.37 -8.35 -19.59
N SER A 135 21.65 -7.18 -19.02
CA SER A 135 22.15 -7.08 -17.65
C SER A 135 21.06 -7.57 -16.68
N LYS A 136 21.35 -8.65 -15.95
CA LYS A 136 20.49 -9.09 -14.85
C LYS A 136 20.48 -8.03 -13.76
N THR A 137 19.38 -7.95 -13.02
CA THR A 137 19.28 -7.06 -11.88
C THR A 137 20.26 -7.48 -10.81
N ASN A 138 21.21 -6.60 -10.50
CA ASN A 138 22.12 -6.78 -9.38
C ASN A 138 21.62 -5.99 -8.17
N LEU A 139 21.03 -6.69 -7.20
CA LEU A 139 20.46 -6.07 -6.00
C LEU A 139 21.47 -5.22 -5.21
N ASN A 140 22.76 -5.55 -5.27
CA ASN A 140 23.80 -4.77 -4.60
C ASN A 140 23.86 -3.32 -5.10
N ASP A 141 23.52 -3.08 -6.37
CA ASP A 141 23.49 -1.73 -6.94
C ASP A 141 22.39 -0.85 -6.31
N TYR A 142 21.40 -1.49 -5.70
CA TYR A 142 20.21 -0.88 -5.13
C TYR A 142 20.24 -0.76 -3.60
N LEU A 143 21.08 -1.54 -2.89
CA LEU A 143 21.13 -1.51 -1.42
C LEU A 143 21.40 -0.12 -0.84
N LYS A 144 22.14 0.74 -1.56
CA LYS A 144 22.37 2.15 -1.21
C LYS A 144 21.09 2.99 -1.09
N TYR A 145 19.99 2.58 -1.72
CA TYR A 145 18.72 3.31 -1.68
C TYR A 145 17.90 3.04 -0.42
N LEU A 146 18.25 2.04 0.38
CA LEU A 146 17.58 1.77 1.65
C LEU A 146 17.60 2.99 2.57
N ASP A 147 18.77 3.60 2.72
CA ASP A 147 18.97 4.76 3.59
C ASP A 147 18.82 6.09 2.85
N THR A 148 18.58 6.06 1.52
CA THR A 148 18.35 7.29 0.76
C THR A 148 16.97 7.86 1.11
N PHE A 149 16.96 9.08 1.64
CA PHE A 149 15.78 9.83 2.00
C PHE A 149 15.52 10.95 0.98
N VAL A 150 14.30 11.06 0.45
CA VAL A 150 13.91 12.14 -0.47
C VAL A 150 13.00 13.10 0.27
N ARG A 151 13.29 14.40 0.15
CA ARG A 151 12.56 15.45 0.87
C ARG A 151 11.83 16.41 -0.06
N ILE A 152 10.61 16.79 0.33
CA ILE A 152 9.84 17.84 -0.34
C ILE A 152 9.84 19.17 0.45
N ASP A 153 10.90 19.96 0.29
CA ASP A 153 11.14 21.19 1.06
C ASP A 153 10.01 22.23 0.96
N SER A 154 9.27 22.25 -0.16
CA SER A 154 8.13 23.15 -0.36
C SER A 154 6.97 22.96 0.62
N LEU A 155 6.88 21.81 1.30
CA LEU A 155 5.83 21.55 2.29
C LEU A 155 6.21 21.96 3.72
N LYS A 156 7.44 22.42 3.94
CA LYS A 156 7.97 22.73 5.28
C LYS A 156 7.09 23.72 6.05
N GLU A 157 6.76 24.86 5.43
CA GLU A 157 5.99 25.91 6.09
C GLU A 157 4.57 25.44 6.44
N GLU A 158 3.92 24.68 5.56
CA GLU A 158 2.59 24.14 5.85
C GLU A 158 2.65 23.03 6.91
N ALA A 159 3.69 22.19 6.91
CA ALA A 159 3.88 21.18 7.95
C ALA A 159 4.01 21.83 9.33
N TYR A 160 4.84 22.88 9.44
CA TYR A 160 4.98 23.65 10.68
C TYR A 160 3.66 24.29 11.10
N ALA A 161 2.97 24.98 10.18
CA ALA A 161 1.68 25.62 10.45
C ALA A 161 0.62 24.60 10.90
N SER A 162 0.59 23.41 10.29
CA SER A 162 -0.34 22.34 10.62
C SER A 162 -0.11 21.80 12.04
N ILE A 163 1.16 21.62 12.44
CA ILE A 163 1.53 21.20 13.80
C ILE A 163 1.03 22.23 14.82
N ILE A 164 1.38 23.51 14.64
CA ILE A 164 0.97 24.58 15.57
C ILE A 164 -0.56 24.67 15.65
N SER A 165 -1.25 24.57 14.51
CA SER A 165 -2.72 24.57 14.47
C SER A 165 -3.30 23.40 15.26
N ALA A 166 -2.77 22.19 15.10
CA ALA A 166 -3.24 21.00 15.79
C ALA A 166 -2.96 21.05 17.30
N GLU A 167 -1.81 21.56 17.73
CA GLU A 167 -1.50 21.77 19.16
C GLU A 167 -2.47 22.76 19.81
N ASN A 168 -2.73 23.88 19.14
CA ASN A 168 -3.71 24.85 19.60
C ASN A 168 -5.10 24.24 19.67
N SER A 169 -5.51 23.52 18.62
CA SER A 169 -6.81 22.83 18.58
C SER A 169 -6.95 21.77 19.67
N LEU A 170 -5.89 21.00 19.95
CA LEU A 170 -5.86 20.03 21.04
C LEU A 170 -6.09 20.73 22.38
N ASN A 171 -5.34 21.81 22.65
CA ASN A 171 -5.43 22.55 23.91
C ASN A 171 -6.82 23.17 24.11
N THR A 172 -7.37 23.85 23.09
CA THR A 172 -8.69 24.48 23.17
C THR A 172 -9.80 23.45 23.27
N THR A 173 -9.74 22.38 22.47
CA THR A 173 -10.75 21.31 22.48
C THR A 173 -10.75 20.62 23.84
N VAL A 174 -9.62 20.08 24.29
CA VAL A 174 -9.55 19.29 25.54
C VAL A 174 -9.90 20.11 26.78
N SER A 175 -9.49 21.38 26.82
CA SER A 175 -9.85 22.29 27.93
C SER A 175 -11.34 22.64 27.93
N GLY A 176 -11.96 22.76 26.76
CA GLY A 176 -13.39 23.02 26.61
C GLY A 176 -14.30 21.83 26.91
N LEU A 177 -13.79 20.58 26.86
CA LEU A 177 -14.59 19.39 27.16
C LEU A 177 -14.94 19.29 28.66
N ASN A 178 -16.18 18.91 28.94
CA ASN A 178 -16.60 18.52 30.29
C ASN A 178 -15.91 17.22 30.74
N SER A 179 -15.93 16.95 32.05
CA SER A 179 -15.22 15.81 32.65
C SER A 179 -15.68 14.45 32.12
N PHE A 180 -16.96 14.29 31.78
CA PHE A 180 -17.50 13.04 31.27
C PHE A 180 -17.01 12.73 29.86
N ILE A 181 -17.13 13.68 28.93
CA ILE A 181 -16.64 13.52 27.55
C ILE A 181 -15.13 13.30 27.53
N ARG A 182 -14.39 14.07 28.35
CA ARG A 182 -12.93 13.90 28.47
C ARG A 182 -12.53 12.51 28.96
N PHE A 183 -13.31 11.93 29.87
CA PHE A 183 -13.10 10.56 30.36
C PHE A 183 -13.46 9.53 29.28
N ALA A 184 -14.64 9.67 28.67
CA ALA A 184 -15.18 8.74 27.68
C ALA A 184 -14.29 8.60 26.44
N TYR A 185 -13.63 9.69 26.02
CA TYR A 185 -12.75 9.71 24.84
C TYR A 185 -11.27 9.89 25.19
N SER A 186 -10.87 9.46 26.39
CA SER A 186 -9.49 9.65 26.87
C SER A 186 -8.45 8.91 26.01
N GLU A 187 -8.79 7.72 25.49
CA GLU A 187 -7.93 6.96 24.59
C GLU A 187 -7.71 7.68 23.26
N GLU A 188 -8.78 8.19 22.63
CA GLU A 188 -8.69 8.93 21.37
C GLU A 188 -7.93 10.24 21.54
N ILE A 189 -8.12 10.94 22.66
CA ILE A 189 -7.35 12.15 23.01
C ILE A 189 -5.87 11.81 23.13
N ASN A 190 -5.52 10.71 23.80
CA ASN A 190 -4.12 10.29 23.95
C ASN A 190 -3.51 9.88 22.60
N LYS A 191 -4.27 9.18 21.75
CA LYS A 191 -3.84 8.87 20.38
C LYS A 191 -3.61 10.13 19.55
N ALA A 192 -4.48 11.14 19.64
CA ALA A 192 -4.29 12.41 18.95
C ALA A 192 -3.03 13.16 19.44
N LYS A 193 -2.75 13.13 20.74
CA LYS A 193 -1.50 13.68 21.32
C LYS A 193 -0.27 12.97 20.77
N GLN A 194 -0.30 11.64 20.73
CA GLN A 194 0.79 10.84 20.19
C GLN A 194 1.04 11.17 18.72
N LEU A 195 -0.01 11.23 17.89
CA LEU A 195 0.11 11.59 16.49
C LEU A 195 0.71 12.99 16.27
N ILE A 196 0.33 13.98 17.09
CA ILE A 196 0.93 15.32 17.04
C ILE A 196 2.41 15.28 17.43
N GLN A 197 2.78 14.47 18.42
CA GLN A 197 4.16 14.32 18.84
C GLN A 197 5.00 13.63 17.75
N GLU A 198 4.50 12.54 17.16
CA GLU A 198 5.15 11.88 16.02
C GLU A 198 5.26 12.81 14.81
N ALA A 199 4.28 13.68 14.57
CA ALA A 199 4.36 14.69 13.50
C ALA A 199 5.49 15.70 13.73
N LYS A 200 5.75 16.10 14.99
CA LYS A 200 6.88 16.97 15.33
C LYS A 200 8.21 16.27 15.09
N GLU A 201 8.34 15.02 15.50
CA GLU A 201 9.53 14.20 15.28
C GLU A 201 9.80 14.06 13.77
N ALA A 202 8.78 13.67 13.00
CA ALA A 202 8.84 13.61 11.54
C ALA A 202 9.26 14.95 10.92
N TYR A 203 8.71 16.08 11.40
CA TYR A 203 9.10 17.41 10.96
C TYR A 203 10.58 17.71 11.24
N THR A 204 11.10 17.36 12.42
CA THR A 204 12.51 17.57 12.77
C THR A 204 13.47 16.74 11.92
N GLU A 205 13.03 15.57 11.47
CA GLU A 205 13.76 14.71 10.52
C GLU A 205 13.62 15.17 9.06
N GLY A 206 12.80 16.19 8.79
CA GLY A 206 12.55 16.72 7.46
C GLY A 206 11.45 15.99 6.68
N MET A 207 10.71 15.06 7.30
CA MET A 207 9.56 14.38 6.72
C MET A 207 8.29 15.24 6.78
N TYR A 208 8.27 16.33 6.01
CA TYR A 208 7.21 17.34 6.05
C TYR A 208 5.83 16.81 5.62
N TYR A 209 5.77 15.97 4.59
CA TYR A 209 4.53 15.35 4.15
C TYR A 209 4.03 14.30 5.15
N SER A 210 4.93 13.51 5.74
CA SER A 210 4.58 12.56 6.80
C SER A 210 4.01 13.29 8.01
N ALA A 211 4.61 14.41 8.41
CA ALA A 211 4.10 15.27 9.48
C ALA A 211 2.69 15.78 9.19
N ILE A 212 2.43 16.31 7.99
CA ILE A 212 1.09 16.76 7.57
C ILE A 212 0.09 15.59 7.62
N SER A 213 0.49 14.41 7.17
CA SER A 213 -0.37 13.21 7.16
C SER A 213 -0.71 12.71 8.57
N LEU A 214 0.22 12.80 9.51
CA LEU A 214 0.00 12.49 10.93
C LEU A 214 -0.91 13.53 11.60
N ILE A 215 -0.72 14.82 11.29
CA ILE A 215 -1.61 15.89 11.77
C ILE A 215 -3.03 15.73 11.24
N PHE A 216 -3.20 15.35 9.97
CA PHE A 216 -4.52 15.03 9.43
C PHE A 216 -5.20 13.94 10.27
N GLN A 217 -4.49 12.86 10.61
CA GLN A 217 -5.04 11.79 11.45
C GLN A 217 -5.44 12.31 12.84
N ALA A 218 -4.61 13.13 13.49
CA ALA A 218 -4.95 13.74 14.78
C ALA A 218 -6.20 14.64 14.68
N ASN A 219 -6.28 15.44 13.62
CA ASN A 219 -7.38 16.38 13.41
C ASN A 219 -8.73 15.70 13.22
N THR A 220 -8.78 14.46 12.73
CA THR A 220 -10.06 13.71 12.64
C THR A 220 -10.70 13.56 14.03
N THR A 221 -9.91 13.18 15.04
CA THR A 221 -10.35 13.09 16.43
C THR A 221 -10.65 14.47 17.02
N LEU A 222 -9.76 15.44 16.82
CA LEU A 222 -9.93 16.78 17.40
C LEU A 222 -11.18 17.46 16.87
N SER A 223 -11.46 17.35 15.57
CA SER A 223 -12.65 17.92 14.95
C SER A 223 -13.91 17.23 15.45
N PHE A 224 -13.90 15.91 15.59
CA PHE A 224 -15.01 15.18 16.20
C PHE A 224 -15.32 15.68 17.62
N LEU A 225 -14.30 15.78 18.49
CA LEU A 225 -14.50 16.23 19.87
C LEU A 225 -14.93 17.69 19.94
N ASN A 226 -14.37 18.55 19.09
CA ASN A 226 -14.78 19.95 19.00
C ASN A 226 -16.23 20.09 18.53
N ASN A 227 -16.63 19.33 17.51
CA ASN A 227 -17.99 19.33 17.00
C ASN A 227 -18.97 18.77 18.03
N LEU A 228 -18.59 17.71 18.75
CA LEU A 228 -19.39 17.13 19.83
C LEU A 228 -19.63 18.14 20.96
N ASN A 229 -18.58 18.87 21.36
CA ASN A 229 -18.69 19.91 22.37
C ASN A 229 -19.52 21.11 21.88
N SER A 230 -19.37 21.49 20.61
CA SER A 230 -20.10 22.61 20.00
C SER A 230 -21.59 22.32 19.81
N ALA A 231 -21.93 21.06 19.50
CA ALA A 231 -23.30 20.60 19.34
C ALA A 231 -24.07 20.65 20.66
N GLY A 232 -23.42 20.29 21.77
CA GLY A 232 -24.02 20.34 23.10
C GLY A 232 -25.31 19.52 23.17
N ALA A 233 -26.40 20.15 23.63
CA ALA A 233 -27.71 19.50 23.74
C ALA A 233 -28.49 19.42 22.41
N ASP A 234 -28.05 20.14 21.37
CA ASP A 234 -28.76 20.28 20.10
C ASP A 234 -28.07 19.49 18.97
N LEU A 235 -27.67 18.26 19.28
CA LEU A 235 -26.85 17.42 18.41
C LEU A 235 -27.52 17.12 17.07
N ASP A 236 -28.82 16.85 17.06
CA ASP A 236 -29.55 16.56 15.82
C ASP A 236 -29.53 17.75 14.85
N ASN A 237 -29.92 18.95 15.29
CA ASN A 237 -29.89 20.14 14.43
C ASN A 237 -28.46 20.48 13.99
N TYR A 238 -27.47 20.27 14.86
CA TYR A 238 -26.06 20.46 14.50
C TYR A 238 -25.64 19.51 13.37
N ILE A 239 -25.98 18.22 13.47
CA ILE A 239 -25.72 17.21 12.44
C ILE A 239 -26.40 17.61 11.13
N GLU A 240 -27.68 17.97 11.14
CA GLU A 240 -28.42 18.38 9.94
C GLU A 240 -27.78 19.59 9.25
N ASN A 241 -27.35 20.58 10.02
CA ASN A 241 -26.62 21.75 9.50
C ASN A 241 -25.30 21.36 8.84
N MET A 242 -24.56 20.45 9.48
CA MET A 242 -23.26 19.99 9.00
C MET A 242 -23.39 19.15 7.71
N VAL A 243 -24.41 18.29 7.63
CA VAL A 243 -24.77 17.56 6.40
C VAL A 243 -25.04 18.54 5.27
N ARG A 244 -25.96 19.51 5.46
CA ARG A 244 -26.30 20.51 4.43
C ARG A 244 -25.07 21.29 3.95
N TYR A 245 -24.22 21.72 4.90
CA TYR A 245 -22.99 22.44 4.58
C TYR A 245 -22.05 21.58 3.74
N LEU A 246 -21.78 20.34 4.16
CA LEU A 246 -20.86 19.46 3.46
C LEU A 246 -21.39 19.05 2.08
N GLU A 247 -22.67 18.69 1.95
CA GLU A 247 -23.31 18.37 0.67
C GLU A 247 -23.15 19.50 -0.34
N GLN A 248 -23.49 20.73 0.06
CA GLN A 248 -23.40 21.90 -0.81
C GLN A 248 -21.96 22.17 -1.25
N ASN A 249 -21.02 22.15 -0.31
CA ASN A 249 -19.63 22.52 -0.58
C ASN A 249 -18.86 21.42 -1.34
N ILE A 250 -19.12 20.14 -1.04
CA ILE A 250 -18.60 19.01 -1.81
C ILE A 250 -19.10 19.09 -3.26
N THR A 251 -20.40 19.30 -3.46
CA THR A 251 -20.99 19.43 -4.81
C THR A 251 -20.35 20.58 -5.58
N ALA A 252 -20.21 21.75 -4.94
CA ALA A 252 -19.57 22.90 -5.55
C ALA A 252 -18.11 22.63 -5.94
N MET A 253 -17.32 22.00 -5.06
CA MET A 253 -15.93 21.66 -5.34
C MET A 253 -15.80 20.63 -6.47
N LYS A 254 -16.65 19.60 -6.52
CA LYS A 254 -16.66 18.63 -7.62
C LYS A 254 -16.91 19.31 -8.97
N ALA A 255 -17.86 20.24 -9.03
CA ALA A 255 -18.12 21.01 -10.23
C ALA A 255 -16.90 21.85 -10.66
N LEU A 256 -16.18 22.46 -9.72
CA LEU A 256 -14.95 23.22 -10.00
C LEU A 256 -13.79 22.34 -10.49
N LEU A 257 -13.70 21.11 -9.99
CA LEU A 257 -12.64 20.16 -10.33
C LEU A 257 -12.90 19.39 -11.63
N ASN A 258 -14.12 19.45 -12.16
CA ASN A 258 -14.49 18.80 -13.41
C ASN A 258 -14.11 19.67 -14.62
N VAL A 259 -12.82 19.64 -14.97
CA VAL A 259 -12.25 20.41 -16.08
C VAL A 259 -11.40 19.53 -17.00
N SER A 260 -11.17 19.98 -18.23
CA SER A 260 -10.43 19.20 -19.24
C SER A 260 -8.90 19.19 -19.05
N ASN A 261 -8.35 20.22 -18.42
CA ASN A 261 -6.93 20.33 -18.08
C ASN A 261 -6.81 20.40 -16.56
N ILE A 262 -6.23 19.37 -15.96
CA ILE A 262 -6.11 19.24 -14.50
C ILE A 262 -4.65 19.23 -14.09
N THR A 263 -4.35 19.67 -12.86
CA THR A 263 -3.03 19.49 -12.25
C THR A 263 -3.01 18.27 -11.33
N ASP A 264 -1.82 17.83 -10.94
CA ASP A 264 -1.65 16.80 -9.91
C ASP A 264 -2.31 17.20 -8.57
N GLY A 265 -2.19 18.48 -8.18
CA GLY A 265 -2.91 19.02 -7.03
C GLY A 265 -4.44 18.92 -7.16
N MET A 266 -4.98 19.18 -8.35
CA MET A 266 -6.41 19.02 -8.63
C MET A 266 -6.83 17.55 -8.60
N ILE A 267 -6.01 16.62 -9.08
CA ILE A 267 -6.28 15.18 -8.97
C ILE A 267 -6.32 14.76 -7.49
N ALA A 268 -5.32 15.18 -6.70
CA ALA A 268 -5.31 14.91 -5.26
C ALA A 268 -6.54 15.51 -4.57
N ALA A 269 -6.94 16.73 -4.94
CA ALA A 269 -8.17 17.35 -4.43
C ALA A 269 -9.43 16.56 -4.82
N GLN A 270 -9.53 16.05 -6.06
CA GLN A 270 -10.65 15.19 -6.48
C GLN A 270 -10.76 13.96 -5.58
N MET A 271 -9.64 13.27 -5.30
CA MET A 271 -9.63 12.13 -4.38
C MET A 271 -10.11 12.53 -2.98
N ARG A 272 -9.57 13.62 -2.39
CA ARG A 272 -10.00 14.04 -1.04
C ARG A 272 -11.49 14.41 -0.95
N ILE A 273 -12.06 14.97 -2.01
CA ILE A 273 -13.49 15.29 -2.05
C ILE A 273 -14.36 14.05 -2.17
N LEU A 274 -13.91 13.04 -2.92
CA LEU A 274 -14.59 11.76 -3.01
C LEU A 274 -14.49 10.97 -1.69
N ASP A 275 -13.35 10.99 -1.01
CA ASP A 275 -13.20 10.45 0.35
C ASP A 275 -14.17 11.15 1.33
N ALA A 276 -14.34 12.48 1.21
CA ALA A 276 -15.28 13.25 2.02
C ALA A 276 -16.74 12.88 1.73
N GLU A 277 -17.08 12.70 0.45
CA GLU A 277 -18.43 12.30 0.04
C GLU A 277 -18.78 10.88 0.49
N GLU A 278 -17.84 9.94 0.38
CA GLU A 278 -18.03 8.58 0.88
C GLU A 278 -18.31 8.57 2.39
N SER A 279 -17.55 9.36 3.14
CA SER A 279 -17.74 9.54 4.59
C SER A 279 -19.09 10.20 4.91
N LEU A 280 -19.50 11.20 4.14
CA LEU A 280 -20.82 11.82 4.27
C LEU A 280 -21.95 10.81 4.00
N LYS A 281 -21.80 9.94 3.00
CA LYS A 281 -22.76 8.86 2.72
C LYS A 281 -22.85 7.87 3.89
N ARG A 282 -21.71 7.48 4.50
CA ARG A 282 -21.70 6.65 5.72
C ARG A 282 -22.36 7.36 6.91
N ALA A 283 -22.10 8.65 7.10
CA ALA A 283 -22.75 9.44 8.14
C ALA A 283 -24.28 9.41 7.99
N GLN A 284 -24.80 9.56 6.77
CA GLN A 284 -26.23 9.48 6.50
C GLN A 284 -26.81 8.10 6.82
N THR A 285 -26.05 7.02 6.60
CA THR A 285 -26.46 5.66 6.99
C THR A 285 -26.57 5.55 8.51
N TYR A 286 -25.53 5.92 9.26
CA TYR A 286 -25.57 5.91 10.73
C TYR A 286 -26.69 6.79 11.29
N TYR A 287 -26.97 7.93 10.66
CA TYR A 287 -28.03 8.82 11.09
C TYR A 287 -29.41 8.15 10.97
N ARG A 288 -29.66 7.42 9.87
CA ARG A 288 -30.90 6.64 9.69
C ARG A 288 -31.03 5.50 10.70
N GLU A 289 -29.90 4.96 11.15
CA GLU A 289 -29.83 3.92 12.19
C GLU A 289 -29.97 4.47 13.61
N GLY A 290 -29.98 5.81 13.78
CA GLY A 290 -30.06 6.49 15.07
C GLY A 290 -28.72 6.60 15.80
N ASP A 291 -27.60 6.26 15.15
CA ASP A 291 -26.26 6.37 15.72
C ASP A 291 -25.67 7.76 15.47
N LEU A 292 -26.10 8.72 16.30
CA LEU A 292 -25.69 10.13 16.17
C LEU A 292 -24.19 10.34 16.43
N ILE A 293 -23.56 9.49 17.24
CA ILE A 293 -22.14 9.62 17.57
C ILE A 293 -21.28 9.20 16.38
N ASN A 294 -21.55 8.04 15.77
CA ASN A 294 -20.83 7.61 14.57
C ASN A 294 -21.18 8.50 13.36
N THR A 295 -22.41 9.01 13.29
CA THR A 295 -22.76 10.08 12.33
C THR A 295 -21.82 11.27 12.46
N LEU A 296 -21.65 11.82 13.66
CA LEU A 296 -20.79 12.98 13.88
C LEU A 296 -19.31 12.68 13.62
N LYS A 297 -18.84 11.47 13.93
CA LYS A 297 -17.47 11.02 13.60
C LYS A 297 -17.23 11.04 12.08
N GLU A 298 -18.12 10.45 11.31
CA GLU A 298 -18.01 10.42 9.84
C GLU A 298 -18.15 11.83 9.23
N LEU A 299 -19.01 12.70 9.77
CA LEU A 299 -19.09 14.09 9.32
C LEU A 299 -17.80 14.87 9.63
N SER A 300 -17.21 14.64 10.80
CA SER A 300 -15.96 15.29 11.19
C SER A 300 -14.78 14.82 10.32
N TYR A 301 -14.74 13.54 9.96
CA TYR A 301 -13.79 13.03 8.97
C TYR A 301 -14.02 13.68 7.60
N ALA A 302 -15.27 13.74 7.13
CA ALA A 302 -15.63 14.38 5.87
C ALA A 302 -15.19 15.86 5.83
N GLN A 303 -15.38 16.58 6.94
CA GLN A 303 -14.92 17.97 7.10
C GLN A 303 -13.39 18.09 6.96
N GLU A 304 -12.62 17.22 7.61
CA GLU A 304 -11.16 17.24 7.50
C GLU A 304 -10.67 16.85 6.10
N ARG A 305 -11.32 15.87 5.45
CA ARG A 305 -11.04 15.54 4.05
C ARG A 305 -11.34 16.70 3.12
N PHE A 306 -12.47 17.38 3.30
CA PHE A 306 -12.83 18.57 2.55
C PHE A 306 -11.79 19.69 2.70
N LYS A 307 -11.29 19.95 3.92
CA LYS A 307 -10.18 20.91 4.16
C LYS A 307 -8.90 20.49 3.43
N SER A 308 -8.56 19.20 3.47
CA SER A 308 -7.35 18.68 2.81
C SER A 308 -7.39 18.82 1.28
N ALA A 309 -8.58 18.89 0.67
CA ALA A 309 -8.71 19.17 -0.76
C ALA A 309 -8.19 20.58 -1.11
N TYR A 310 -8.52 21.59 -0.30
CA TYR A 310 -7.98 22.94 -0.48
C TYR A 310 -6.48 23.02 -0.29
N PHE A 311 -5.92 22.25 0.65
CA PHE A 311 -4.47 22.13 0.79
C PHE A 311 -3.84 21.69 -0.53
N TRP A 312 -4.32 20.60 -1.13
CA TRP A 312 -3.77 20.09 -2.38
C TRP A 312 -3.92 21.02 -3.58
N LEU A 313 -4.96 21.85 -3.61
CA LEU A 313 -5.11 22.88 -4.66
C LEU A 313 -4.00 23.94 -4.66
N LYS A 314 -3.28 24.13 -3.54
CA LYS A 314 -2.16 25.07 -3.46
C LYS A 314 -0.87 24.53 -4.11
N TYR A 315 -0.78 23.22 -4.31
CA TYR A 315 0.45 22.54 -4.75
C TYR A 315 0.22 21.88 -6.09
N SER A 316 1.02 22.23 -7.10
CA SER A 316 0.96 21.59 -8.40
C SER A 316 2.31 21.63 -9.09
N GLY A 317 2.74 20.48 -9.59
CA GLY A 317 4.03 20.31 -10.26
C GLY A 317 3.91 19.87 -11.72
N ALA A 318 2.72 19.42 -12.14
CA ALA A 318 2.43 19.07 -13.52
C ALA A 318 0.97 19.34 -13.89
N ARG A 319 0.73 19.41 -15.21
CA ARG A 319 -0.62 19.41 -15.79
C ARG A 319 -0.83 18.20 -16.69
N PHE A 320 -2.09 17.78 -16.80
CA PHE A 320 -2.53 16.61 -17.53
C PHE A 320 -3.75 16.94 -18.40
N ASP A 321 -3.81 16.28 -19.56
CA ASP A 321 -4.98 16.26 -20.42
C ASP A 321 -5.88 15.09 -20.00
N VAL A 322 -7.08 15.41 -19.54
CA VAL A 322 -8.05 14.43 -19.05
C VAL A 322 -8.44 13.40 -20.12
N SER A 323 -8.43 13.79 -21.40
CA SER A 323 -8.78 12.88 -22.49
C SER A 323 -7.78 11.74 -22.64
N THR A 324 -6.50 11.98 -22.29
CA THR A 324 -5.46 10.94 -22.30
C THR A 324 -5.63 10.02 -21.10
N ILE A 325 -5.83 10.56 -19.89
CA ILE A 325 -6.08 9.77 -18.68
C ILE A 325 -7.31 8.85 -18.87
N LYS A 326 -8.37 9.37 -19.50
CA LYS A 326 -9.59 8.61 -19.77
C LYS A 326 -9.36 7.36 -20.62
N LYS A 327 -8.45 7.43 -21.59
CA LYS A 327 -8.17 6.30 -22.50
C LYS A 327 -7.51 5.14 -21.76
N GLU A 328 -6.67 5.47 -20.78
CA GLU A 328 -5.85 4.51 -20.03
C GLU A 328 -6.57 3.98 -18.78
N PHE A 329 -7.64 4.65 -18.34
CA PHE A 329 -8.45 4.23 -17.20
C PHE A 329 -8.94 2.78 -17.32
N SER A 330 -9.39 2.35 -18.50
CA SER A 330 -9.94 1.01 -18.68
C SER A 330 -8.90 -0.08 -18.38
N ASP A 331 -7.65 0.14 -18.79
CA ASP A 331 -6.58 -0.84 -18.60
C ASP A 331 -6.13 -0.88 -17.15
N GLU A 332 -5.92 0.29 -16.53
CA GLU A 332 -5.56 0.41 -15.12
C GLU A 332 -6.65 -0.18 -14.20
N PHE A 333 -7.91 0.14 -14.47
CA PHE A 333 -9.06 -0.35 -13.71
C PHE A 333 -9.23 -1.86 -13.84
N SER A 334 -9.07 -2.40 -15.05
CA SER A 334 -9.14 -3.84 -15.31
C SER A 334 -8.03 -4.57 -14.55
N PHE A 335 -6.80 -4.05 -14.58
CA PHE A 335 -5.68 -4.65 -13.87
C PHE A 335 -5.90 -4.67 -12.35
N ALA A 336 -6.29 -3.53 -11.76
CA ALA A 336 -6.61 -3.45 -10.34
C ALA A 336 -7.72 -4.43 -9.93
N THR A 337 -8.77 -4.55 -10.74
CA THR A 337 -9.89 -5.47 -10.51
C THR A 337 -9.44 -6.93 -10.57
N LEU A 338 -8.58 -7.29 -11.51
CA LEU A 338 -8.02 -8.65 -11.59
C LEU A 338 -7.22 -9.03 -10.35
N LEU A 339 -6.42 -8.10 -9.81
CA LEU A 339 -5.68 -8.33 -8.57
C LEU A 339 -6.61 -8.48 -7.37
N TYR A 340 -7.62 -7.62 -7.27
CA TYR A 340 -8.64 -7.73 -6.23
C TYR A 340 -9.36 -9.09 -6.25
N LEU A 341 -9.82 -9.53 -7.42
CA LEU A 341 -10.51 -10.81 -7.57
C LEU A 341 -9.58 -11.98 -7.21
N TYR A 342 -8.32 -11.90 -7.64
CA TYR A 342 -7.31 -12.90 -7.28
C TYR A 342 -7.12 -12.96 -5.76
N ILE A 343 -6.89 -11.83 -5.10
CA ILE A 343 -6.70 -11.77 -3.64
C ILE A 343 -7.95 -12.29 -2.92
N SER A 344 -9.14 -11.83 -3.33
CA SER A 344 -10.41 -12.26 -2.74
C SER A 344 -10.61 -13.77 -2.85
N SER A 345 -10.27 -14.35 -3.99
CA SER A 345 -10.42 -15.79 -4.25
C SER A 345 -9.44 -16.66 -3.47
N MET A 346 -8.20 -16.19 -3.31
CA MET A 346 -7.11 -16.96 -2.69
C MET A 346 -7.03 -16.77 -1.17
N TYR A 347 -7.34 -15.58 -0.69
CA TYR A 347 -7.10 -15.16 0.71
C TYR A 347 -8.36 -14.65 1.42
N GLY A 348 -9.52 -14.75 0.77
CA GLY A 348 -10.80 -14.33 1.32
C GLY A 348 -11.09 -12.84 1.13
N SER A 349 -12.39 -12.50 1.10
CA SER A 349 -12.85 -11.14 0.81
C SER A 349 -12.44 -10.11 1.86
N GLN A 350 -12.42 -10.48 3.15
CA GLN A 350 -12.06 -9.57 4.24
C GLN A 350 -10.66 -8.96 4.07
N THR A 351 -9.72 -9.75 3.55
CA THR A 351 -8.33 -9.36 3.28
C THR A 351 -8.22 -8.30 2.17
N SER A 352 -9.28 -8.14 1.38
CA SER A 352 -9.31 -7.27 0.20
C SER A 352 -10.25 -6.06 0.33
N ASN A 353 -10.84 -5.83 1.50
CA ASN A 353 -11.88 -4.80 1.69
C ASN A 353 -11.40 -3.39 1.30
N GLU A 354 -10.20 -2.98 1.70
CA GLU A 354 -9.65 -1.67 1.31
C GLU A 354 -9.39 -1.57 -0.20
N ILE A 355 -8.91 -2.65 -0.83
CA ILE A 355 -8.70 -2.68 -2.28
C ILE A 355 -10.04 -2.56 -3.01
N TYR A 356 -11.06 -3.26 -2.53
CA TYR A 356 -12.42 -3.16 -3.06
C TYR A 356 -12.99 -1.75 -2.91
N ARG A 357 -12.77 -1.10 -1.77
CA ARG A 357 -13.16 0.29 -1.53
C ARG A 357 -12.56 1.22 -2.59
N TYR A 358 -11.26 1.09 -2.89
CA TYR A 358 -10.63 1.89 -3.94
C TYR A 358 -11.19 1.61 -5.34
N ILE A 359 -11.56 0.37 -5.66
CA ILE A 359 -12.24 0.03 -6.92
C ILE A 359 -13.59 0.75 -7.01
N GLN A 360 -14.40 0.70 -5.95
CA GLN A 360 -15.70 1.38 -5.92
C GLN A 360 -15.55 2.91 -6.05
N LEU A 361 -14.53 3.50 -5.40
CA LEU A 361 -14.23 4.92 -5.53
C LEU A 361 -13.77 5.28 -6.95
N ALA A 362 -13.01 4.42 -7.63
CA ALA A 362 -12.62 4.61 -9.01
C ALA A 362 -13.83 4.62 -9.96
N GLU A 363 -14.76 3.67 -9.79
CA GLU A 363 -16.02 3.63 -10.55
C GLU A 363 -16.88 4.87 -10.30
N ASN A 364 -17.05 5.24 -9.02
CA ASN A 364 -17.82 6.43 -8.66
C ASN A 364 -17.22 7.69 -9.30
N ALA A 365 -15.90 7.89 -9.15
CA ALA A 365 -15.18 9.02 -9.74
C ALA A 365 -15.35 9.07 -11.27
N TYR A 366 -15.30 7.91 -11.94
CA TYR A 366 -15.51 7.83 -13.38
C TYR A 366 -16.93 8.26 -13.76
N SER A 367 -17.93 7.77 -13.03
CA SER A 367 -19.35 8.11 -13.26
C SER A 367 -19.64 9.60 -13.07
N GLU A 368 -18.89 10.25 -12.19
CA GLU A 368 -19.00 11.68 -11.88
C GLU A 368 -18.11 12.56 -12.75
N ASN A 369 -17.43 11.97 -13.75
CA ASN A 369 -16.49 12.63 -14.64
C ASN A 369 -15.27 13.28 -13.94
N LEU A 370 -14.91 12.80 -12.75
CA LEU A 370 -13.68 13.16 -12.03
C LEU A 370 -12.56 12.20 -12.42
N LEU A 371 -12.20 12.24 -13.70
CA LEU A 371 -11.41 11.20 -14.37
C LEU A 371 -9.96 11.09 -13.86
N GLY A 372 -9.41 12.16 -13.29
CA GLY A 372 -8.11 12.13 -12.63
C GLY A 372 -8.13 11.24 -11.38
N ALA A 373 -9.10 11.46 -10.50
CA ALA A 373 -9.31 10.60 -9.33
C ALA A 373 -9.71 9.18 -9.73
N ALA A 374 -10.52 8.99 -10.77
CA ALA A 374 -10.89 7.66 -11.25
C ALA A 374 -9.67 6.80 -11.56
N TYR A 375 -8.77 7.34 -12.39
CA TYR A 375 -7.51 6.68 -12.72
C TYR A 375 -6.64 6.46 -11.47
N MET A 376 -6.51 7.46 -10.61
CA MET A 376 -5.63 7.34 -9.45
C MET A 376 -6.15 6.43 -8.34
N TYR A 377 -7.47 6.28 -8.19
CA TYR A 377 -8.04 5.28 -7.28
C TYR A 377 -7.85 3.87 -7.81
N ALA A 378 -8.01 3.64 -9.12
CA ALA A 378 -7.69 2.35 -9.73
C ALA A 378 -6.21 2.00 -9.49
N ALA A 379 -5.32 2.97 -9.70
CA ALA A 379 -3.90 2.76 -9.49
C ALA A 379 -3.51 2.60 -8.02
N GLN A 380 -4.24 3.23 -7.10
CA GLN A 380 -4.09 3.00 -5.67
C GLN A 380 -4.56 1.60 -5.26
N ALA A 381 -5.67 1.12 -5.81
CA ALA A 381 -6.14 -0.25 -5.62
C ALA A 381 -5.08 -1.26 -6.08
N ARG A 382 -4.51 -1.04 -7.27
CA ARG A 382 -3.42 -1.85 -7.81
C ARG A 382 -2.20 -1.85 -6.89
N ALA A 383 -1.67 -0.67 -6.54
CA ALA A 383 -0.46 -0.56 -5.72
C ALA A 383 -0.60 -1.26 -4.35
N MET A 384 -1.76 -1.15 -3.72
CA MET A 384 -2.05 -1.82 -2.44
C MET A 384 -2.23 -3.32 -2.61
N ALA A 385 -2.86 -3.77 -3.69
CA ALA A 385 -2.98 -5.18 -4.02
C ALA A 385 -1.61 -5.84 -4.29
N GLU A 386 -0.76 -5.17 -5.08
CA GLU A 386 0.61 -5.61 -5.33
C GLU A 386 1.43 -5.65 -4.04
N ALA A 387 1.35 -4.62 -3.20
CA ALA A 387 2.07 -4.59 -1.93
C ALA A 387 1.64 -5.72 -0.98
N PHE A 388 0.33 -5.98 -0.90
CA PHE A 388 -0.19 -7.11 -0.15
C PHE A 388 0.44 -8.42 -0.65
N LEU A 389 0.33 -8.72 -1.95
CA LEU A 389 0.90 -9.94 -2.54
C LEU A 389 2.42 -10.03 -2.34
N ASP A 390 3.12 -8.92 -2.52
CA ASP A 390 4.57 -8.82 -2.40
C ASP A 390 5.10 -8.95 -0.97
N THR A 391 4.21 -8.98 0.03
CA THR A 391 4.59 -9.18 1.44
C THR A 391 4.21 -10.55 1.98
N LEU A 392 3.38 -11.31 1.25
CA LEU A 392 2.90 -12.60 1.69
C LEU A 392 4.02 -13.63 1.79
N GLY A 393 4.24 -14.16 3.01
CA GLY A 393 5.14 -15.28 3.26
C GLY A 393 6.63 -14.97 3.03
N MET A 394 7.00 -13.70 2.81
CA MET A 394 8.38 -13.29 2.60
C MET A 394 9.09 -13.03 3.92
N SER A 395 10.37 -13.43 4.01
CA SER A 395 11.21 -13.08 5.16
C SER A 395 11.58 -11.59 5.15
N SER A 396 11.95 -11.04 6.31
CA SER A 396 12.39 -9.65 6.46
C SER A 396 13.59 -9.29 5.57
N GLU A 397 14.50 -10.24 5.33
CA GLU A 397 15.65 -10.07 4.44
C GLU A 397 15.21 -9.83 3.00
N TYR A 398 14.34 -10.68 2.45
CA TYR A 398 13.82 -10.51 1.10
C TYR A 398 12.98 -9.24 0.94
N LEU A 399 12.23 -8.86 1.98
CA LEU A 399 11.47 -7.61 1.98
C LEU A 399 12.40 -6.39 1.93
N ARG A 400 13.51 -6.42 2.68
CA ARG A 400 14.52 -5.35 2.66
C ARG A 400 15.12 -5.19 1.27
N ASP A 401 15.52 -6.27 0.62
CA ASP A 401 16.08 -6.22 -0.74
C ASP A 401 15.07 -5.65 -1.75
N LYS A 402 13.81 -6.08 -1.65
CA LYS A 402 12.73 -5.61 -2.51
C LYS A 402 12.46 -4.12 -2.30
N VAL A 403 12.45 -3.65 -1.05
CA VAL A 403 12.35 -2.22 -0.73
C VAL A 403 13.52 -1.45 -1.35
N ALA A 404 14.75 -1.95 -1.24
CA ALA A 404 15.92 -1.29 -1.82
C ALA A 404 15.75 -1.08 -3.33
N TYR A 405 15.33 -2.14 -4.03
CA TYR A 405 15.08 -2.13 -5.47
C TYR A 405 13.96 -1.14 -5.85
N LEU A 406 12.79 -1.26 -5.22
CA LEU A 406 11.63 -0.41 -5.51
C LEU A 406 11.92 1.08 -5.23
N LYS A 407 12.60 1.39 -4.11
CA LYS A 407 13.04 2.76 -3.81
C LYS A 407 14.00 3.28 -4.88
N GLY A 408 14.96 2.47 -5.32
CA GLY A 408 15.91 2.87 -6.35
C GLY A 408 15.26 3.21 -7.68
N ILE A 409 14.25 2.45 -8.10
CA ILE A 409 13.45 2.80 -9.29
C ILE A 409 12.72 4.13 -9.07
N ALA A 410 11.98 4.26 -7.97
CA ALA A 410 11.19 5.46 -7.70
C ALA A 410 12.08 6.72 -7.66
N ILE A 411 13.22 6.67 -7.00
CA ILE A 411 14.21 7.76 -6.94
C ILE A 411 14.75 8.10 -8.33
N THR A 412 15.02 7.08 -9.16
CA THR A 412 15.52 7.27 -10.53
C THR A 412 14.48 7.96 -11.41
N GLN A 413 13.21 7.56 -11.32
CA GLN A 413 12.12 8.19 -12.06
C GLN A 413 11.86 9.63 -11.60
N ILE A 414 11.86 9.89 -10.29
CA ILE A 414 11.75 11.25 -9.73
C ILE A 414 12.90 12.12 -10.26
N SER A 415 14.13 11.57 -10.31
CA SER A 415 15.29 12.28 -10.85
C SER A 415 15.13 12.57 -12.35
N GLU A 416 14.56 11.64 -13.13
CA GLU A 416 14.27 11.85 -14.55
C GLU A 416 13.22 12.95 -14.77
N LEU A 417 12.15 12.94 -13.98
CA LEU A 417 11.09 13.96 -14.03
C LEU A 417 11.64 15.36 -13.75
N ASN A 418 12.50 15.49 -12.74
CA ASN A 418 13.18 16.75 -12.44
C ASN A 418 14.04 17.23 -13.62
N ARG A 419 14.76 16.33 -14.33
CA ARG A 419 15.50 16.69 -15.55
C ARG A 419 14.60 17.15 -16.70
N LYS A 420 13.34 16.67 -16.74
CA LYS A 420 12.30 17.11 -17.69
C LYS A 420 11.55 18.37 -17.23
N ASN A 421 12.01 19.04 -16.17
CA ASN A 421 11.36 20.19 -15.54
C ASN A 421 9.92 19.90 -15.06
N ILE A 422 9.59 18.64 -14.78
CA ILE A 422 8.34 18.26 -14.13
C ILE A 422 8.65 18.05 -12.66
N THR A 423 7.92 18.72 -11.76
CA THR A 423 8.07 18.51 -10.31
C THR A 423 7.09 17.42 -9.88
N PRO A 424 7.56 16.23 -9.47
CA PRO A 424 6.66 15.15 -9.08
C PRO A 424 6.32 15.24 -7.58
N ILE A 425 5.48 16.21 -7.22
CA ILE A 425 5.08 16.46 -5.82
C ILE A 425 4.53 15.19 -5.18
N LEU A 426 3.54 14.55 -5.82
CA LEU A 426 2.87 13.38 -5.25
C LEU A 426 3.78 12.15 -5.20
N SER A 427 4.61 11.92 -6.23
CA SER A 427 5.60 10.84 -6.18
C SER A 427 6.54 11.01 -4.99
N THR A 428 7.02 12.24 -4.79
CA THR A 428 7.97 12.56 -3.71
C THR A 428 7.30 12.43 -2.36
N SER A 429 6.09 12.96 -2.19
CA SER A 429 5.28 12.83 -0.97
C SER A 429 5.05 11.36 -0.59
N TYR A 430 4.65 10.50 -1.51
CA TYR A 430 4.44 9.08 -1.20
C TYR A 430 5.75 8.34 -0.90
N LEU A 431 6.86 8.68 -1.56
CA LEU A 431 8.16 8.10 -1.24
C LEU A 431 8.64 8.55 0.15
N GLU A 432 8.47 9.81 0.51
CA GLU A 432 8.76 10.33 1.85
C GLU A 432 7.91 9.63 2.91
N TYR A 433 6.61 9.43 2.64
CA TYR A 433 5.72 8.75 3.59
C TYR A 433 6.04 7.27 3.74
N SER A 434 6.53 6.62 2.68
CA SER A 434 7.02 5.24 2.79
C SER A 434 8.19 5.12 3.77
N HIS A 435 9.04 6.15 3.87
CA HIS A 435 10.18 6.14 4.79
C HIS A 435 9.73 6.11 6.25
N TYR A 436 8.66 6.85 6.59
CA TYR A 436 8.06 6.81 7.93
C TYR A 436 7.61 5.39 8.31
N PHE A 437 6.95 4.65 7.41
CA PHE A 437 6.54 3.26 7.69
C PHE A 437 7.70 2.29 7.78
N LEU A 438 8.76 2.48 6.97
CA LEU A 438 9.98 1.68 7.07
C LEU A 438 10.64 1.83 8.44
N GLN A 439 10.72 3.05 8.98
CA GLN A 439 11.26 3.29 10.33
C GLN A 439 10.44 2.56 11.43
N LYS A 440 9.15 2.31 11.19
CA LYS A 440 8.27 1.56 12.10
C LYS A 440 8.26 0.05 11.83
N GLY A 441 8.96 -0.44 10.81
CA GLY A 441 8.96 -1.85 10.41
C GLY A 441 7.70 -2.30 9.67
N ASP A 442 6.85 -1.36 9.21
CA ASP A 442 5.62 -1.67 8.46
C ASP A 442 5.92 -1.77 6.96
N TYR A 443 6.48 -2.92 6.56
CA TYR A 443 6.82 -3.22 5.18
C TYR A 443 5.62 -3.18 4.21
N PRO A 444 4.43 -3.72 4.55
CA PRO A 444 3.27 -3.65 3.66
C PRO A 444 2.90 -2.22 3.29
N LEU A 445 2.77 -1.31 4.26
CA LEU A 445 2.45 0.09 3.97
C LEU A 445 3.61 0.80 3.27
N ALA A 446 4.85 0.55 3.69
CA ALA A 446 6.02 1.12 3.03
C ALA A 446 6.07 0.75 1.53
N ILE A 447 5.93 -0.53 1.19
CA ILE A 447 5.92 -1.02 -0.20
C ILE A 447 4.74 -0.43 -0.95
N GLY A 448 3.55 -0.37 -0.35
CA GLY A 448 2.38 0.27 -0.95
C GLY A 448 2.62 1.73 -1.31
N PHE A 449 3.25 2.50 -0.43
CA PHE A 449 3.58 3.90 -0.70
C PHE A 449 4.74 4.09 -1.69
N ILE A 450 5.72 3.18 -1.73
CA ILE A 450 6.74 3.19 -2.79
C ILE A 450 6.10 2.91 -4.15
N LYS A 451 5.18 1.93 -4.24
CA LYS A 451 4.45 1.61 -5.47
C LYS A 451 3.52 2.75 -5.91
N LEU A 452 2.89 3.45 -4.98
CA LEU A 452 2.16 4.69 -5.29
C LEU A 452 3.09 5.78 -5.82
N SER A 453 4.28 5.95 -5.23
CA SER A 453 5.29 6.89 -5.73
C SER A 453 5.70 6.57 -7.18
N HIS A 454 5.94 5.29 -7.46
CA HIS A 454 6.23 4.79 -8.80
C HIS A 454 5.08 5.09 -9.78
N THR A 455 3.86 4.74 -9.41
CA THR A 455 2.64 4.96 -10.20
C THR A 455 2.44 6.43 -10.57
N TRP A 456 2.62 7.34 -9.60
CA TRP A 456 2.58 8.78 -9.88
C TRP A 456 3.70 9.18 -10.84
N SER A 457 4.91 8.66 -10.65
CA SER A 457 6.05 8.95 -11.52
C SER A 457 5.80 8.51 -12.96
N GLU A 458 5.24 7.32 -13.17
CA GLU A 458 4.81 6.84 -14.49
C GLU A 458 3.73 7.75 -15.08
N THR A 459 2.73 8.13 -14.29
CA THR A 459 1.67 9.05 -14.73
C THR A 459 2.24 10.38 -15.21
N TYR A 460 3.22 10.95 -14.47
CA TYR A 460 3.92 12.16 -14.89
C TYR A 460 4.76 11.94 -16.16
N LEU A 461 5.46 10.82 -16.29
CA LEU A 461 6.32 10.52 -17.44
C LEU A 461 5.50 10.30 -18.72
N THR A 462 4.33 9.66 -18.61
CA THR A 462 3.50 9.28 -19.75
C THR A 462 2.56 10.42 -20.17
N PHE A 463 1.97 11.13 -19.20
CA PHE A 463 0.90 12.10 -19.47
C PHE A 463 1.23 13.53 -19.04
N GLY A 464 2.22 13.69 -18.15
CA GLY A 464 2.53 14.95 -17.51
C GLY A 464 3.18 15.96 -18.44
N ARG A 465 2.78 17.23 -18.29
CA ARG A 465 3.46 18.38 -18.90
C ARG A 465 3.92 19.34 -17.80
N SER A 466 5.12 19.90 -17.96
CA SER A 466 5.67 20.89 -17.01
C SER A 466 4.77 22.12 -16.88
N LEU A 467 4.71 22.67 -15.66
CA LEU A 467 4.06 23.92 -15.31
C LEU A 467 5.01 25.13 -15.26
N ASN A 468 6.32 24.96 -15.56
CA ASN A 468 7.35 25.99 -15.41
C ASN A 468 7.36 26.67 -14.02
N MET A 469 6.90 25.97 -12.99
CA MET A 469 6.93 26.43 -11.60
C MET A 469 8.03 25.64 -10.87
N SER A 470 8.99 26.33 -10.25
CA SER A 470 10.09 25.70 -9.53
C SER A 470 9.67 25.37 -8.11
N ILE A 471 9.54 24.08 -7.80
CA ILE A 471 9.31 23.57 -6.45
C ILE A 471 10.58 22.84 -6.01
N ASN A 472 11.09 23.19 -4.83
CA ASN A 472 12.36 22.66 -4.35
C ASN A 472 12.19 21.22 -3.83
N ILE A 473 12.80 20.26 -4.53
CA ILE A 473 12.90 18.85 -4.13
C ILE A 473 14.37 18.54 -3.93
N THR A 474 14.72 17.99 -2.76
CA THR A 474 16.10 17.64 -2.43
C THR A 474 16.24 16.12 -2.42
N ILE A 475 17.09 15.61 -3.31
CA ILE A 475 17.52 14.21 -3.33
C ILE A 475 19.00 14.21 -2.92
N PRO A 476 19.36 13.63 -1.77
CA PRO A 476 20.75 13.44 -1.38
C PRO A 476 21.50 12.66 -2.46
N SER A 477 22.72 13.08 -2.80
CA SER A 477 23.58 12.29 -3.67
C SER A 477 23.90 10.96 -2.98
N ALA A 478 23.46 9.84 -3.55
CA ALA A 478 23.91 8.52 -3.15
C ALA A 478 25.40 8.39 -3.51
N SER A 479 26.30 8.82 -2.63
CA SER A 479 27.73 8.69 -2.83
C SER A 479 28.13 7.21 -2.84
N PRO A 480 28.92 6.75 -3.82
CA PRO A 480 29.50 5.42 -3.78
C PRO A 480 30.69 5.45 -2.82
N THR A 481 30.52 4.96 -1.59
CA THR A 481 31.66 4.65 -0.73
C THR A 481 32.27 3.33 -1.20
N SER A 482 33.13 3.40 -2.22
CA SER A 482 34.13 2.36 -2.45
C SER A 482 35.20 2.49 -1.37
N GLN A 483 35.10 1.73 -0.30
CA GLN A 483 36.27 1.40 0.52
C GLN A 483 36.33 -0.10 0.74
N ASN A 484 37.32 -0.70 0.08
CA ASN A 484 37.92 -1.96 0.49
C ASN A 484 38.45 -1.76 1.92
N GLU A 485 37.76 -2.31 2.91
CA GLU A 485 38.37 -2.60 4.20
C GLU A 485 38.32 -4.10 4.45
N SER A 486 39.51 -4.64 4.67
CA SER A 486 39.78 -6.04 4.96
C SER A 486 38.99 -6.49 6.18
N TYR A 487 38.28 -7.61 6.04
CA TYR A 487 37.75 -8.37 7.17
C TYR A 487 38.91 -8.85 8.06
N ASN A 488 39.16 -8.11 9.15
CA ASN A 488 39.91 -8.63 10.29
C ASN A 488 38.91 -9.15 11.33
N ASN A 489 39.00 -10.45 11.61
CA ASN A 489 38.31 -11.12 12.69
C ASN A 489 38.57 -10.42 14.03
N THR A 490 37.51 -10.06 14.76
CA THR A 490 37.57 -9.93 16.22
C THR A 490 36.19 -10.16 16.83
N THR A 491 36.07 -11.33 17.47
CA THR A 491 35.23 -11.69 18.64
C THR A 491 33.84 -11.05 18.79
N ALA A 492 32.82 -11.90 18.65
CA ALA A 492 31.43 -11.67 19.02
C ALA A 492 31.25 -11.26 20.50
N PRO A 493 30.34 -10.31 20.81
CA PRO A 493 29.68 -10.23 22.10
C PRO A 493 28.47 -11.18 22.13
N SER A 494 28.29 -11.79 23.29
CA SER A 494 27.29 -12.79 23.66
C SER A 494 25.83 -12.35 23.45
N GLU A 495 25.00 -13.35 23.11
CA GLU A 495 23.54 -13.32 23.07
C GLU A 495 22.94 -12.71 24.35
N GLU A 496 22.22 -11.59 24.21
CA GLU A 496 21.23 -11.15 25.19
C GLU A 496 19.85 -11.62 24.73
N GLU A 497 19.31 -12.51 25.55
CA GLU A 497 18.03 -13.18 25.50
C GLU A 497 16.88 -12.16 25.61
N TYR A 498 15.97 -12.14 24.64
CA TYR A 498 14.71 -11.40 24.71
C TYR A 498 13.83 -12.02 25.81
N ALA A 499 13.95 -11.51 27.03
CA ALA A 499 13.05 -11.84 28.13
C ALA A 499 11.65 -11.28 27.85
N ILE A 500 10.75 -12.15 27.38
CA ILE A 500 9.31 -11.88 27.31
C ILE A 500 8.81 -11.61 28.73
N ASP A 501 8.22 -10.43 28.95
CA ASP A 501 7.73 -10.00 30.26
C ASP A 501 6.71 -11.01 30.82
N SER A 502 7.13 -11.77 31.84
CA SER A 502 6.30 -12.77 32.55
C SER A 502 4.97 -12.22 33.08
N ARG A 503 4.82 -10.89 33.22
CA ARG A 503 3.56 -10.23 33.58
C ARG A 503 2.52 -10.29 32.46
N ILE A 504 2.95 -10.23 31.20
CA ILE A 504 2.06 -10.30 30.02
C ILE A 504 1.47 -11.72 29.89
N ILE A 505 2.29 -12.75 30.10
CA ILE A 505 1.83 -14.15 30.09
C ILE A 505 0.86 -14.39 31.26
N LEU A 506 1.16 -13.89 32.46
CA LEU A 506 0.31 -14.07 33.64
C LEU A 506 -1.07 -13.40 33.47
N VAL A 507 -1.10 -12.18 32.90
CA VAL A 507 -2.35 -11.45 32.62
C VAL A 507 -3.17 -12.16 31.53
N THR A 508 -2.52 -12.68 30.49
CA THR A 508 -3.21 -13.40 29.40
C THR A 508 -3.82 -14.72 29.89
N VAL A 509 -3.10 -15.46 30.76
CA VAL A 509 -3.61 -16.69 31.38
C VAL A 509 -4.76 -16.39 32.35
N LEU A 510 -4.68 -15.32 33.14
CA LEU A 510 -5.77 -14.90 34.03
C LEU A 510 -7.03 -14.48 33.27
N MET A 511 -6.89 -13.72 32.17
CA MET A 511 -8.03 -13.35 31.32
C MET A 511 -8.66 -14.56 30.65
N PHE A 512 -7.86 -15.55 30.24
CA PHE A 512 -8.37 -16.80 29.67
C PHE A 512 -9.14 -17.64 30.72
N ILE A 513 -8.65 -17.73 31.95
CA ILE A 513 -9.35 -18.45 33.04
C ILE A 513 -10.67 -17.75 33.39
N VAL A 514 -10.69 -16.41 33.45
CA VAL A 514 -11.93 -15.64 33.70
C VAL A 514 -12.92 -15.82 32.55
N PHE A 515 -12.45 -15.83 31.31
CA PHE A 515 -13.29 -16.08 30.13
C PHE A 515 -13.92 -17.47 30.17
N VAL A 516 -13.14 -18.51 30.46
CA VAL A 516 -13.63 -19.90 30.57
C VAL A 516 -14.61 -20.06 31.73
N ALA A 517 -14.35 -19.44 32.89
CA ALA A 517 -15.27 -19.47 34.03
C ALA A 517 -16.60 -18.74 33.73
N THR A 518 -16.53 -17.60 33.02
CA THR A 518 -17.72 -16.83 32.62
C THR A 518 -18.55 -17.60 31.59
N PHE A 519 -17.89 -18.23 30.61
CA PHE A 519 -18.52 -19.06 29.60
C PHE A 519 -19.17 -20.33 30.20
N TYR A 520 -18.50 -20.96 31.18
CA TYR A 520 -19.04 -22.09 31.93
C TYR A 520 -20.28 -21.70 32.77
N TYR A 521 -20.33 -20.48 33.31
CA TYR A 521 -21.48 -20.02 34.10
C TYR A 521 -22.67 -19.61 33.21
N ILE A 522 -22.43 -19.08 32.02
CA ILE A 522 -23.47 -18.69 31.05
C ILE A 522 -24.13 -19.92 30.41
N THR A 523 -23.40 -21.00 30.21
CA THR A 523 -23.89 -22.23 29.54
C THR A 523 -24.69 -23.18 30.46
N ARG A 524 -24.85 -22.84 31.75
CA ARG A 524 -25.58 -23.64 32.74
C ARG A 524 -26.87 -22.99 33.28
N ARG A 525 -27.41 -21.97 32.61
CA ARG A 525 -28.77 -21.45 32.86
C ARG A 525 -29.75 -21.90 31.80
#